data_AF-T1ATP5-F1
#
_entry.id   AF-T1ATP5-F1
#
_cell.length_a   1.000
_cell.length_b   1.000
_cell.length_c   1.000
_cell.angle_alpha   90.00
_cell.angle_beta   90.00
_cell.angle_gamma   90.00
#
_symmetry.space_group_name_H-M   'P 1'
#
loop_
_entity.id
_entity.type
_entity.pdbx_description
1 polymer ?
#
loop_
_entity_poly.entity_id
_entity_poly.type
_entity_poly.pdbx_seq_one_letter_code
_entity_poly.pdbx_strand_id
1 'polypeptide(L)' 'MDDVAFIQDKTGFEIGEALLKKGIKKEYYLETRGDVLLRNKEVFRFWKELGMRYMFMGIEAIDEEGLKLHRKRTSL' A
#
# COMPACT_ATOMS: atom_id res chain seq x y z
N MET A 1 -0.50 -13.86 0.66
CA MET A 1 -0.32 -12.60 1.40
C MET A 1 0.50 -11.75 0.45
N ASP A 2 -0.02 -10.63 -0.03
CA ASP A 2 0.81 -9.71 -0.80
C ASP A 2 1.77 -9.06 0.20
N ASP A 3 3.08 -9.24 0.02
CA ASP A 3 4.09 -8.65 0.91
C ASP A 3 4.08 -7.12 0.86
N VAL A 4 3.45 -6.54 -0.18
CA VAL A 4 3.27 -5.10 -0.37
C VAL A 4 1.90 -4.83 -1.02
N ALA A 5 0.98 -4.26 -0.25
CA ALA A 5 -0.32 -3.82 -0.74
C ALA A 5 -0.20 -2.68 -1.76
N PHE A 6 -1.01 -2.78 -2.82
CA PHE A 6 -1.22 -1.76 -3.84
C PHE A 6 0.02 -1.36 -4.64
N ILE A 7 0.92 -2.30 -4.98
CA ILE A 7 1.96 -2.03 -5.99
C ILE A 7 1.33 -1.51 -7.28
N GLN A 8 0.26 -2.18 -7.72
CA GLN A 8 -0.66 -1.69 -8.74
C GLN A 8 -1.96 -1.26 -8.04
N ASP A 9 -2.30 0.01 -8.14
CA ASP A 9 -3.45 0.62 -7.47
C ASP A 9 -4.79 0.11 -8.01
N LYS A 10 -4.88 -0.13 -9.33
CA LYS A 10 -6.08 -0.63 -10.02
C LYS A 10 -6.71 -1.83 -9.31
N THR A 11 -5.92 -2.85 -9.00
CA THR A 11 -6.41 -4.06 -8.32
C THR A 11 -6.95 -3.73 -6.93
N GLY A 12 -6.32 -2.80 -6.21
CA GLY A 12 -6.78 -2.34 -4.91
C GLY A 12 -8.14 -1.63 -4.98
N PHE A 13 -8.36 -0.81 -6.01
CA PHE A 13 -9.67 -0.20 -6.24
C PHE A 13 -10.72 -1.24 -6.60
N GLU A 14 -10.45 -2.12 -7.57
CA GLU A 14 -11.40 -3.14 -8.03
C GLU A 14 -11.88 -4.05 -6.88
N ILE A 15 -10.96 -4.47 -6.01
CA ILE A 15 -11.31 -5.25 -4.82
C ILE A 15 -12.18 -4.44 -3.87
N GLY A 16 -11.75 -3.23 -3.50
CA GLY A 16 -12.49 -2.43 -2.52
C GLY A 16 -13.88 -2.01 -3.03
N GLU A 17 -14.02 -1.71 -4.32
CA GLU A 17 -15.31 -1.45 -4.94
C GLU A 17 -16.23 -2.69 -4.91
N ALA A 18 -15.69 -3.88 -5.16
CA ALA A 18 -16.46 -5.12 -5.06
C ALA A 18 -16.94 -5.38 -3.62
N LEU A 19 -16.10 -5.10 -2.62
CA LEU A 19 -16.47 -5.20 -1.20
C LEU A 19 -17.58 -4.19 -0.85
N LEU A 20 -17.43 -2.94 -1.29
CA LEU A 20 -18.42 -1.88 -1.07
C LEU A 20 -19.78 -2.24 -1.71
N LYS A 21 -19.79 -2.69 -2.97
CA LYS A 21 -21.00 -3.12 -3.68
C LYS A 21 -21.72 -4.28 -2.98
N LYS A 22 -20.96 -5.17 -2.34
CA LYS A 22 -21.51 -6.30 -1.55
C LYS A 22 -21.90 -5.90 -0.12
N GLY A 23 -21.69 -4.66 0.28
CA GLY A 23 -21.98 -4.18 1.63
C GLY A 23 -21.10 -4.83 2.71
N ILE A 24 -19.92 -5.35 2.34
CA ILE A 24 -19.02 -6.02 3.28
C ILE A 24 -18.31 -4.96 4.12
N LYS A 25 -18.62 -4.95 5.42
CA LYS A 25 -18.00 -4.08 6.40
C LYS A 25 -17.09 -4.90 7.31
N LYS A 26 -15.80 -4.61 7.26
CA LYS A 26 -14.77 -5.24 8.09
C LYS A 26 -13.73 -4.20 8.46
N GLU A 27 -12.93 -4.53 9.47
CA GLU A 27 -11.70 -3.79 9.74
C GLU A 27 -10.57 -4.43 8.93
N TYR A 28 -9.85 -3.60 8.18
CA TYR A 28 -8.76 -4.06 7.33
C TYR A 28 -7.41 -3.66 7.90
N TYR A 29 -6.45 -4.57 7.74
CA TYR A 29 -5.04 -4.38 8.00
C TYR A 29 -4.28 -4.53 6.69
N LEU A 30 -3.33 -3.62 6.41
CA LEU A 30 -2.50 -3.64 5.22
C LEU A 30 -1.02 -3.54 5.58
N GLU A 31 -0.16 -4.14 4.76
CA GLU A 31 1.28 -3.98 4.82
C GLU A 31 1.76 -3.36 3.51
N THR A 32 2.61 -2.33 3.55
CA THR A 32 3.13 -1.72 2.32
C THR A 32 4.51 -1.08 2.51
N ARG A 33 5.07 -0.54 1.43
CA ARG A 33 6.30 0.26 1.44
C ARG A 33 5.98 1.75 1.33
N GLY A 34 6.83 2.59 1.91
CA GLY A 34 6.65 4.05 1.83
C GLY A 34 6.60 4.59 0.40
N ASP A 35 7.43 4.07 -0.51
CA ASP A 35 7.45 4.52 -1.90
C ASP A 35 6.20 4.12 -2.70
N VAL A 36 5.59 2.98 -2.37
CA VAL A 36 4.31 2.54 -2.96
C VAL A 36 3.16 3.42 -2.45
N LEU A 37 3.11 3.69 -1.14
CA LEU A 37 2.13 4.61 -0.57
C LEU A 37 2.19 5.99 -1.23
N LEU A 38 3.39 6.55 -1.37
CA LEU A 38 3.57 7.90 -1.93
C LEU A 38 3.15 8.00 -3.39
N ARG A 39 3.33 6.94 -4.19
CA ARG A 39 2.88 6.89 -5.59
C ARG A 39 1.38 6.67 -5.72
N ASN A 40 0.78 5.88 -4.83
CA ASN A 40 -0.59 5.36 -4.99
C ASN A 40 -1.55 5.87 -3.89
N LYS A 41 -1.44 7.14 -3.48
CA LYS A 41 -2.15 7.69 -2.30
C LYS A 41 -3.67 7.51 -2.33
N GLU A 42 -4.29 7.61 -3.50
CA GLU A 42 -5.75 7.58 -3.61
C GLU A 42 -6.35 6.23 -3.24
N VAL A 43 -5.69 5.10 -3.57
CA VAL A 43 -6.20 3.79 -3.17
C VAL A 43 -6.11 3.59 -1.65
N PHE A 44 -5.07 4.10 -1.00
CA PHE A 44 -4.99 4.05 0.47
C PHE A 44 -6.05 4.92 1.14
N ARG A 45 -6.37 6.11 0.59
CA ARG A 45 -7.48 6.93 1.08
C ARG A 45 -8.81 6.20 0.93
N PHE A 46 -9.05 5.61 -0.23
CA PHE A 46 -10.25 4.81 -0.46
C PHE A 46 -10.39 3.67 0.55
N TRP A 47 -9.32 2.94 0.81
CA TRP A 47 -9.33 1.85 1.81
C TRP A 47 -9.46 2.36 3.25
N LYS A 48 -9.01 3.59 3.55
CA LYS A 48 -9.26 4.22 4.84
C LYS A 48 -10.76 4.40 5.08
N GLU A 49 -11.48 4.92 4.09
CA GLU A 49 -12.93 5.07 4.12
C GLU A 49 -13.65 3.72 4.15
N LEU A 50 -13.11 2.71 3.47
CA LEU A 50 -13.68 1.36 3.42
C LEU A 50 -13.59 0.61 4.76
N GLY A 51 -12.66 0.99 5.64
CA GLY A 51 -12.52 0.40 6.99
C GLY A 51 -11.09 0.02 7.39
N MET A 52 -10.05 0.49 6.70
CA MET A 52 -8.67 0.25 7.10
C MET A 52 -8.35 0.93 8.44
N ARG A 53 -8.03 0.12 9.46
CA ARG A 53 -7.71 0.59 10.80
C ARG A 53 -6.22 0.75 11.02
N TYR A 54 -5.46 -0.25 10.60
CA TYR A 54 -4.03 -0.33 10.82
C TYR A 54 -3.31 -0.58 9.51
N MET A 55 -2.12 -0.01 9.39
CA MET A 55 -1.21 -0.27 8.29
C MET A 55 0.20 -0.40 8.83
N PHE A 56 0.89 -1.46 8.47
CA PHE A 56 2.33 -1.57 8.66
C PHE A 56 3.04 -0.99 7.43
N MET A 57 4.08 -0.19 7.67
CA MET A 57 4.88 0.37 6.59
C MET A 57 6.35 0.06 6.82
N GLY A 58 6.96 -0.62 5.85
CA GLY A 58 8.41 -0.74 5.80
C GLY A 58 9.03 0.62 5.49
N ILE A 59 9.75 1.20 6.46
CA ILE A 59 10.63 2.35 6.25
C ILE A 59 12.02 1.78 5.96
N GLU A 60 12.44 1.82 4.70
CA GLU A 60 13.73 1.23 4.29
C GLU A 60 14.92 2.16 4.52
N ALA A 61 14.70 3.47 4.42
CA ALA A 61 15.70 4.48 4.76
C ALA A 61 15.01 5.79 5.15
N ILE A 62 15.57 6.46 6.15
CA ILE A 62 15.03 7.69 6.75
C ILE A 62 15.57 8.95 6.04
N ASP A 63 16.65 8.81 5.28
CA ASP A 63 17.30 9.90 4.52
C ASP A 63 17.33 9.65 2.99
N GLU A 64 17.52 10.74 2.25
CA GLU A 64 17.50 10.73 0.78
C GLU A 64 18.66 9.89 0.19
N GLU A 65 19.79 9.82 0.88
CA GLU A 65 20.95 9.00 0.47
C GLU A 65 20.68 7.51 0.64
N GLY A 66 20.10 7.08 1.76
CA GLY A 66 19.68 5.70 2.00
C GLY A 66 18.58 5.25 1.04
N LEU A 67 17.63 6.13 0.71
CA LEU A 67 16.60 5.87 -0.31
C LEU A 67 17.20 5.66 -1.72
N LYS A 68 18.29 6.38 -2.07
CA LYS A 68 19.02 6.17 -3.34
C LYS A 68 19.79 4.86 -3.34
N LEU A 69 20.38 4.46 -2.21
CA LEU A 69 21.11 3.19 -2.02
C LEU A 69 20.19 1.96 -2.06
N HIS A 70 18.99 2.04 -1.51
CA HIS A 70 18.00 0.96 -1.53
C HIS A 70 17.28 0.80 -2.88
N ARG A 71 17.44 1.75 -3.82
CA ARG A 71 17.04 1.59 -5.24
C ARG A 71 18.04 0.75 -6.06
N LYS A 72 18.83 -0.12 -5.44
CA LYS A 72 19.75 -1.01 -6.18
C LYS A 72 18.96 -2.07 -6.95
N ARG A 73 18.75 -1.77 -8.24
CA ARG A 73 18.85 -2.79 -9.30
C ARG A 73 20.25 -3.38 -9.17
N THR A 74 20.34 -4.62 -8.72
CA THR A 74 21.58 -5.37 -8.49
C THR A 74 22.48 -5.40 -9.73
N SER A 75 23.80 -5.43 -9.49
CA SER A 75 24.74 -6.24 -10.28
C SER A 75 25.92 -6.61 -9.37
N LEU A 76 26.09 -7.94 -9.17
CA LEU A 76 27.18 -8.73 -8.56
C LEU A 76 28.02 -8.09 -7.44
#